data_AF-K6SZ75-F1
#
_entry.id   AF-K6SZ75-F1
#
_cell.length_a   1.000
_cell.length_b   1.000
_cell.length_c   1.000
_cell.angle_alpha   90.00
_cell.angle_beta   90.00
_cell.angle_gamma   90.00
#
_symmetry.space_group_name_H-M   'P 1'
#
loop_
_entity.id
_entity.type
_entity.pdbx_description
1 polymer ?
#
loop_
_entity_poly.entity_id
_entity_poly.type
_entity_poly.pdbx_seq_one_letter_code
_entity_poly.pdbx_strand_id
1 'polypeptide(L)' 'RYKGVHLINSGTFQSQTEFQKIYNIVPTCAQVPVINNGSLKMLDFS' A
#
# COMPACT_ATOMS: atom_id res chain seq x y z
N ARG A 1 -1.89 -2.78 -13.98
CA ARG A 1 -0.66 -2.78 -14.83
C ARG A 1 -0.83 -1.73 -15.90
N TYR A 2 0.24 -1.01 -16.27
CA TYR A 2 0.23 -0.06 -17.38
C TYR A 2 1.32 -0.48 -18.38
N LYS A 3 0.92 -0.75 -19.64
CA LYS A 3 1.83 -1.24 -20.70
C LYS A 3 2.72 -2.43 -20.28
N GLY A 4 2.13 -3.42 -19.59
CA GLY A 4 2.84 -4.59 -19.10
C GLY A 4 3.63 -4.38 -17.79
N VAL A 5 3.77 -3.13 -17.33
CA VAL A 5 4.50 -2.80 -16.09
C VAL A 5 3.56 -2.76 -14.89
N HIS A 6 3.98 -3.32 -13.75
CA HIS A 6 3.26 -3.17 -12.49
C HIS A 6 3.56 -1.81 -11.86
N LEU A 7 2.51 -1.08 -11.49
CA LEU A 7 2.60 0.12 -10.67
C LEU A 7 2.02 -0.23 -9.30
N ILE A 8 2.86 -0.25 -8.27
CA ILE A 8 2.49 -0.74 -6.95
C ILE A 8 2.87 0.31 -5.90
N ASN A 9 1.92 0.66 -5.05
CA ASN A 9 2.14 1.38 -3.82
C ASN A 9 2.12 0.35 -2.68
N SER A 10 3.15 0.33 -1.84
CA SER A 10 3.32 -0.64 -0.76
C SER A 10 2.59 -0.31 0.52
N GLY A 11 1.73 0.71 0.53
CA GLY A 11 1.06 1.17 1.74
C GLY A 11 2.07 1.70 2.77
N THR A 12 1.73 1.58 4.04
CA THR A 12 2.58 2.03 5.16
C THR A 12 2.41 1.13 6.39
N PHE A 13 3.35 1.20 7.32
CA PHE A 13 3.22 0.62 8.67
C PHE A 13 2.92 1.68 9.74
N GLN A 14 2.71 2.92 9.32
CA GLN A 14 2.40 4.04 10.20
C GLN A 14 0.90 4.28 10.25
N SER A 15 0.31 4.22 11.45
CA SER A 15 -1.07 4.63 11.71
C SER A 15 -1.30 6.11 11.37
N GLN A 16 -2.56 6.49 11.12
CA GLN A 16 -2.90 7.84 10.72
C GLN A 16 -2.41 8.90 11.72
N THR A 17 -1.59 9.84 11.26
CA THR A 17 -1.07 10.95 12.07
C THR A 17 -2.04 12.13 12.12
N GLU A 18 -1.86 13.04 13.08
CA GLU A 18 -2.67 14.27 13.17
C GLU A 18 -2.52 15.14 11.92
N PHE A 19 -1.31 15.25 11.36
CA PHE A 19 -1.11 15.94 10.09
C PHE A 19 -1.92 15.29 8.97
N GLN A 20 -1.92 13.96 8.86
CA GLN A 20 -2.72 13.26 7.85
C GLN A 20 -4.22 13.49 8.03
N LYS A 21 -4.73 13.57 9.26
CA LYS A 21 -6.14 13.93 9.54
C LYS A 21 -6.47 15.33 9.03
N ILE A 22 -5.62 16.32 9.31
CA ILE A 22 -5.80 17.72 8.87
C ILE A 22 -5.89 17.81 7.35
N TYR A 23 -5.10 17.00 6.63
CA TYR A 23 -5.06 16.99 5.17
C TYR A 23 -5.95 15.93 4.52
N ASN A 24 -6.86 15.30 5.26
CA ASN A 24 -7.78 14.27 4.76
C ASN A 24 -7.08 13.07 4.07
N ILE A 25 -5.89 12.72 4.55
CA ILE A 25 -5.13 11.54 4.11
C ILE A 25 -5.50 10.38 5.02
N VAL A 26 -6.06 9.31 4.43
CA VAL A 26 -6.35 8.05 5.13
C VAL A 26 -5.36 6.99 4.64
N PRO A 27 -4.38 6.57 5.47
CA PRO A 27 -3.39 5.58 5.05
C PRO A 27 -3.96 4.15 5.03
N THR A 28 -3.42 3.31 4.13
CA THR A 28 -3.61 1.86 4.15
C THR A 28 -2.47 1.21 4.94
N CYS A 29 -2.72 0.93 6.21
CA CYS A 29 -1.71 0.41 7.14
C CYS A 29 -1.54 -1.11 7.04
N ALA A 30 -0.34 -1.60 7.33
CA ALA A 30 -0.04 -3.03 7.54
C ALA A 30 -0.40 -3.96 6.36
N GLN A 31 -0.43 -3.41 5.14
CA GLN A 31 -0.61 -4.18 3.90
C GLN A 31 0.74 -4.37 3.21
N VAL A 32 1.10 -5.62 2.89
CA VAL A 32 2.40 -5.96 2.29
C VAL A 32 2.21 -6.63 0.92
N PRO A 33 2.60 -5.96 -0.19
CA PRO A 33 2.63 -6.61 -1.50
C PRO A 33 3.80 -7.60 -1.61
N VAL A 34 3.51 -8.84 -2.01
CA VAL A 34 4.49 -9.86 -2.39
C VAL A 34 4.40 -10.08 -3.90
N ILE A 35 5.51 -9.86 -4.61
CA ILE A 35 5.61 -10.03 -6.05
C ILE A 35 6.49 -11.25 -6.34
N ASN A 36 5.99 -12.17 -7.17
CA ASN A 36 6.76 -13.33 -7.65
C ASN A 36 6.37 -13.67 -9.09
N ASN A 37 7.33 -13.68 -10.02
CA ASN A 37 7.13 -14.01 -11.43
C ASN A 37 5.93 -13.29 -12.09
N GLY A 38 5.75 -12.00 -11.78
CA GLY A 38 4.65 -11.18 -12.28
C GLY A 38 3.30 -11.43 -11.58
N SER A 39 3.20 -12.41 -10.69
CA SER A 39 2.07 -12.53 -9.78
C SER A 39 2.24 -11.56 -8.61
N LEU A 40 1.15 -10.90 -8.22
CA LEU A 40 1.09 -10.02 -7.07
C LEU A 40 0.10 -10.61 -6.06
N LYS A 41 0.53 -10.77 -4.82
CA LYS A 41 -0.33 -11.15 -3.69
C LYS A 41 -0.21 -10.09 -2.61
N MET A 42 -1.34 -9.59 -2.11
CA MET A 42 -1.37 -8.72 -0.93
C MET A 42 -1.49 -9.57 0.33
N LEU A 43 -0.63 -9.34 1.30
CA LEU A 43 -0.79 -9.83 2.67
C LEU A 43 -1.35 -8.69 3.53
N ASP A 44 -2.34 -8.99 4.35
CA ASP A 44 -3.00 -8.01 5.23
C ASP A 44 -2.73 -8.39 6.69
N PHE A 45 -2.19 -7.43 7.44
CA PHE A 45 -1.86 -7.54 8.87
C PHE A 45 -2.49 -6.40 9.69
N SER A 46 -3.46 -5.69 9.10
CA SER A 46 -4.17 -4.58 9.76
C SER A 46 -5.16 -5.02 10.83
#